data_AF-A0A3G5T0C1-F1
#
_entry.id   AF-A0A3G5T0C1-F1
#
_cell.length_a   1.000
_cell.length_b   1.000
_cell.length_c   1.000
_cell.angle_alpha   90.00
_cell.angle_beta   90.00
_cell.angle_gamma   90.00
#
_symmetry.space_group_name_H-M   'P 1'
#
loop_
_entity.id
_entity.type
_entity.pdbx_description
1 polymer ?
#
loop_
_entity_poly.entity_id
_entity_poly.type
_entity_poly.pdbx_seq_one_letter_code
_entity_poly.pdbx_strand_id
1 'polypeptide(L)'
;MLAWRLRTPAMLAVGICLSTTACADAGDLGGVARPAGMPSSTTWPEENSALGGLPAPDPTQFRVPAGKRSTNEATTDEPTSAPTSDSPSEPPGDDASDSPDEPDSSDESPDTSTSEPPDVEPDGPSSDHIDTLEADVVELTNAQRDAHGCDNDLRVDDQLSQAARDHSEDMAARNYLSHVNPEGDGPAERAEAAGYSHWSAENIAMGYPTAEAVIDGWMDSDGHRQNILNCDSNAIGVGVAESSRGIYWTQKFGYQ
;
A
#
# COMPACT_ATOMS: atom_id res chain seq x y z
N MET A 1 -17.86 68.44 9.74
CA MET A 1 -18.20 68.96 11.09
C MET A 1 -18.44 67.75 11.98
N LEU A 2 -17.62 67.61 13.02
CA LEU A 2 -17.67 66.55 14.04
C LEU A 2 -18.92 66.69 14.92
N ALA A 3 -19.53 65.57 15.31
CA ALA A 3 -20.28 65.47 16.57
C ALA A 3 -20.12 64.05 17.14
N TRP A 4 -19.54 64.01 18.34
CA TRP A 4 -19.23 62.84 19.15
C TRP A 4 -20.49 62.22 19.79
N ARG A 5 -20.44 60.91 20.06
CA ARG A 5 -21.02 60.31 21.28
C ARG A 5 -20.17 59.11 21.71
N LEU A 6 -19.43 59.28 22.80
CA LEU A 6 -18.83 58.20 23.56
C LEU A 6 -19.90 57.51 24.41
N ARG A 7 -19.79 56.19 24.57
CA ARG A 7 -20.34 55.47 25.71
C ARG A 7 -19.40 54.31 26.05
N THR A 8 -18.90 54.35 27.27
CA THR A 8 -17.95 53.43 27.93
C THR A 8 -18.57 52.05 28.24
N PRO A 9 -17.74 51.04 28.56
CA PRO A 9 -18.12 49.64 28.71
C PRO A 9 -18.55 49.28 30.15
N ALA A 10 -19.27 48.17 30.31
CA ALA A 10 -19.51 47.55 31.61
C ALA A 10 -18.83 46.16 31.63
N MET A 11 -17.75 46.06 32.41
CA MET A 11 -17.22 44.79 32.93
C MET A 11 -17.96 44.45 34.24
N LEU A 12 -18.39 43.20 34.39
CA LEU A 12 -18.73 42.51 35.65
C LEU A 12 -18.86 41.03 35.27
N ALA A 13 -18.40 40.00 35.98
CA ALA A 13 -17.58 39.87 37.17
C ALA A 13 -17.03 38.43 37.17
N VAL A 14 -15.89 38.24 37.82
CA VAL A 14 -15.22 36.97 38.08
C VAL A 14 -16.08 36.08 39.00
N GLY A 15 -16.31 34.83 38.60
CA GLY A 15 -16.89 33.78 39.44
C GLY A 15 -15.90 32.64 39.62
N ILE A 16 -15.07 32.75 40.66
CA ILE A 16 -14.22 31.66 41.16
C ILE A 16 -15.12 30.74 42.00
N CYS A 17 -15.26 29.47 41.61
CA CYS A 17 -15.74 28.41 42.49
C CYS A 17 -14.57 27.48 42.80
N LEU A 18 -13.94 27.71 43.95
CA LEU A 18 -13.10 26.73 44.63
C LEU A 18 -14.02 25.88 45.52
N SER A 19 -14.06 24.58 45.29
CA SER A 19 -14.52 23.61 46.29
C SER A 19 -13.74 22.32 46.11
N THR A 20 -12.79 22.13 47.01
CA THR A 20 -12.10 20.87 47.30
C THR A 20 -13.01 19.95 48.11
N THR A 21 -13.11 18.67 47.77
CA THR A 21 -13.03 17.49 48.66
C THR A 21 -13.24 16.21 47.85
N ALA A 22 -12.48 15.18 48.21
CA ALA A 22 -12.18 13.98 47.43
C ALA A 22 -12.96 12.73 47.87
N CYS A 23 -12.95 11.75 46.93
CA CYS A 23 -12.88 10.28 47.03
C CYS A 23 -14.07 9.37 47.43
N ALA A 24 -14.10 8.26 46.66
CA ALA A 24 -14.72 6.93 46.81
C ALA A 24 -16.18 6.75 46.30
N ASP A 25 -16.59 5.67 45.62
CA ASP A 25 -15.98 4.52 44.92
C ASP A 25 -17.13 3.78 44.19
N ALA A 26 -16.83 3.14 43.05
CA ALA A 26 -17.51 2.01 42.36
C ALA A 26 -19.01 1.99 41.95
N GLY A 27 -19.24 1.52 40.71
CA GLY A 27 -20.51 1.00 40.15
C GLY A 27 -20.82 1.58 38.76
N ASP A 28 -20.14 1.20 37.68
CA ASP A 28 -20.31 -0.02 36.86
C ASP A 28 -21.58 -0.05 35.97
N LEU A 29 -21.31 -0.26 34.66
CA LEU A 29 -22.15 -0.71 33.53
C LEU A 29 -23.10 0.25 32.79
N GLY A 30 -22.62 0.72 31.64
CA GLY A 30 -23.43 1.25 30.54
C GLY A 30 -22.66 1.31 29.22
N GLY A 31 -21.85 0.28 28.93
CA GLY A 31 -21.11 0.16 27.67
C GLY A 31 -22.05 -0.10 26.50
N VAL A 32 -22.05 0.80 25.52
CA VAL A 32 -22.60 0.57 24.18
C VAL A 32 -21.87 -0.62 23.56
N ALA A 33 -22.64 -1.66 23.24
CA ALA A 33 -22.18 -2.89 22.64
C ALA A 33 -21.56 -2.63 21.27
N ARG A 34 -20.27 -2.93 21.12
CA ARG A 34 -19.61 -3.16 19.83
C ARG A 34 -20.11 -4.51 19.29
N PRO A 35 -20.51 -4.65 18.02
CA PRO A 35 -20.77 -5.96 17.46
C PRO A 35 -19.44 -6.75 17.42
N ALA A 36 -19.38 -7.80 18.23
CA ALA A 36 -18.34 -8.81 18.18
C ALA A 36 -18.62 -9.74 16.99
N GLY A 37 -17.65 -9.88 16.08
CA GLY A 37 -17.78 -10.78 14.95
C GLY A 37 -16.83 -10.48 13.80
N MET A 38 -15.54 -10.26 14.08
CA MET A 38 -14.50 -10.49 13.08
C MET A 38 -13.61 -11.61 13.62
N PRO A 39 -13.42 -12.73 12.91
CA PRO A 39 -12.44 -13.71 13.33
C PRO A 39 -11.06 -13.05 13.29
N SER A 40 -10.36 -13.06 14.43
CA SER A 40 -8.92 -12.82 14.47
C SER A 40 -8.22 -13.78 13.52
N SER A 41 -7.13 -13.30 12.93
CA SER A 41 -6.22 -14.01 12.02
C SER A 41 -6.78 -14.34 10.63
N THR A 42 -7.01 -13.30 9.82
CA THR A 42 -6.48 -13.38 8.45
C THR A 42 -4.99 -13.07 8.56
N THR A 43 -4.19 -14.09 8.81
CA THR A 43 -2.73 -14.01 8.59
C THR A 43 -2.55 -13.88 7.08
N TRP A 44 -2.38 -12.64 6.61
CA TRP A 44 -1.92 -12.39 5.25
C TRP A 44 -0.48 -12.89 5.16
N PRO A 45 -0.15 -13.70 4.13
CA PRO A 45 1.19 -14.27 4.05
C PRO A 45 2.22 -13.14 3.99
N GLU A 46 3.28 -13.27 4.80
CA GLU A 46 4.51 -12.45 4.75
C GLU A 46 5.24 -12.53 3.39
N GLU A 47 4.67 -13.24 2.41
CA GLU A 47 5.20 -13.52 1.08
C GLU A 47 4.99 -12.39 0.07
N ASN A 48 5.20 -11.13 0.48
CA ASN A 48 5.76 -10.11 -0.42
C ASN A 48 7.30 -10.05 -0.32
N SER A 49 7.92 -10.95 0.45
CA SER A 49 9.38 -11.00 0.69
C SER A 49 10.15 -12.04 -0.13
N ALA A 50 9.54 -12.69 -1.12
CA ALA A 50 10.17 -13.81 -1.83
C ALA A 50 10.78 -13.47 -3.19
N LEU A 51 11.41 -12.30 -3.39
CA LEU A 51 12.44 -12.07 -4.42
C LEU A 51 13.40 -10.96 -3.97
N GLY A 52 14.50 -11.36 -3.32
CA GLY A 52 15.75 -10.59 -3.22
C GLY A 52 15.65 -9.13 -2.76
N GLY A 53 15.46 -8.91 -1.45
CA GLY A 53 15.73 -7.61 -0.84
C GLY A 53 17.20 -7.23 -0.99
N LEU A 54 17.50 -6.27 -1.86
CA LEU A 54 18.75 -5.53 -1.79
C LEU A 54 18.63 -4.50 -0.64
N PRO A 55 19.71 -4.27 0.14
CA PRO A 55 19.68 -3.26 1.19
C PRO A 55 19.46 -1.87 0.58
N ALA A 56 18.78 -1.00 1.34
CA ALA A 56 18.62 0.42 1.00
C ALA A 56 19.97 1.06 0.61
N PRO A 57 20.01 1.98 -0.37
CA PRO A 57 21.25 2.63 -0.75
C PRO A 57 21.84 3.43 0.43
N ASP A 58 23.14 3.23 0.67
CA ASP A 58 23.93 4.00 1.63
C ASP A 58 23.94 5.49 1.19
N PRO A 59 23.51 6.44 2.05
CA PRO A 59 23.43 7.87 1.70
C PRO A 59 24.80 8.53 1.45
N THR A 60 25.91 7.80 1.52
CA THR A 60 27.26 8.32 1.27
C THR A 60 27.80 8.15 -0.17
N GLN A 61 27.01 7.63 -1.11
CA GLN A 61 27.51 7.28 -2.46
C GLN A 61 27.55 8.43 -3.49
N PHE A 62 27.14 9.66 -3.17
CA PHE A 62 27.42 10.81 -4.06
C PHE A 62 28.82 11.39 -3.82
N ARG A 63 29.84 10.77 -4.43
CA ARG A 63 31.15 11.40 -4.63
C ARG A 63 31.68 11.19 -6.05
N VAL A 64 31.83 12.32 -6.75
CA VAL A 64 32.43 12.50 -8.09
C VAL A 64 33.81 11.81 -8.20
N PRO A 65 34.16 11.14 -9.31
CA PRO A 65 35.38 10.34 -9.38
C PRO A 65 36.62 11.16 -9.75
N ALA A 66 37.73 10.89 -9.06
CA ALA A 66 39.07 11.24 -9.50
C ALA A 66 39.99 10.00 -9.40
N GLY A 67 40.46 9.52 -10.57
CA GLY A 67 41.84 9.04 -10.77
C GLY A 67 42.31 7.69 -10.21
N LYS A 68 42.29 6.67 -11.09
CA LYS A 68 43.29 5.60 -11.35
C LYS A 68 44.21 5.09 -10.21
N ARG A 69 44.18 3.77 -9.95
CA ARG A 69 45.16 2.74 -10.43
C ARG A 69 45.13 1.45 -9.58
N SER A 70 44.78 0.33 -10.24
CA SER A 70 45.37 -1.03 -10.22
C SER A 70 46.15 -1.53 -8.99
N THR A 71 45.73 -2.70 -8.46
CA THR A 71 46.46 -3.99 -8.57
C THR A 71 45.58 -5.17 -8.08
N ASN A 72 45.63 -6.28 -8.82
CA ASN A 72 45.02 -7.57 -8.51
C ASN A 72 45.76 -8.27 -7.36
N GLU A 73 45.05 -9.10 -6.59
CA GLU A 73 45.56 -10.41 -6.17
C GLU A 73 44.41 -11.38 -5.88
N ALA A 74 44.56 -12.59 -6.39
CA ALA A 74 43.64 -13.72 -6.30
C ALA A 74 44.06 -14.64 -5.15
N THR A 75 43.11 -15.32 -4.52
CA THR A 75 43.34 -16.63 -3.90
C THR A 75 42.03 -17.44 -3.88
N THR A 76 42.11 -18.57 -4.54
CA THR A 76 41.23 -19.74 -4.60
C THR A 76 41.23 -20.49 -3.27
N ASP A 77 40.10 -21.11 -2.88
CA ASP A 77 40.06 -22.48 -2.33
C ASP A 77 38.61 -22.97 -2.07
N GLU A 78 38.17 -23.90 -2.92
CA GLU A 78 37.21 -25.02 -2.69
C GLU A 78 37.83 -26.22 -3.47
N PRO A 79 37.55 -27.53 -3.20
CA PRO A 79 36.24 -28.12 -2.85
C PRO A 79 36.31 -29.40 -1.96
N THR A 80 35.17 -30.11 -1.72
CA THR A 80 35.00 -31.57 -1.35
C THR A 80 33.77 -31.70 -0.41
N SER A 81 32.78 -32.60 -0.52
CA SER A 81 32.48 -33.78 -1.36
C SER A 81 31.00 -34.15 -1.25
N ALA A 82 30.48 -34.80 -2.31
CA ALA A 82 29.19 -35.50 -2.35
C ALA A 82 29.21 -36.86 -1.60
N PRO A 83 28.05 -37.51 -1.44
CA PRO A 83 27.96 -38.92 -1.84
C PRO A 83 26.76 -39.26 -2.75
N THR A 84 26.94 -40.31 -3.55
CA THR A 84 26.02 -40.90 -4.55
C THR A 84 25.43 -42.25 -4.11
N SER A 85 24.22 -42.53 -4.62
CA SER A 85 23.60 -43.84 -4.99
C SER A 85 23.29 -44.92 -3.94
N ASP A 86 22.02 -45.39 -3.90
CA ASP A 86 21.59 -46.62 -4.60
C ASP A 86 20.04 -46.69 -4.76
N SER A 87 19.57 -47.42 -5.77
CA SER A 87 18.19 -47.64 -6.25
C SER A 87 17.75 -49.09 -5.90
N PRO A 88 16.70 -49.76 -6.43
CA PRO A 88 15.39 -49.41 -7.03
C PRO A 88 14.20 -50.22 -6.44
N SER A 89 12.93 -49.92 -6.80
CA SER A 89 11.88 -50.94 -7.12
C SER A 89 10.51 -50.32 -7.52
N GLU A 90 10.04 -50.69 -8.71
CA GLU A 90 8.66 -50.69 -9.25
C GLU A 90 8.58 -51.86 -10.26
N PRO A 91 7.41 -52.26 -10.84
CA PRO A 91 6.04 -52.51 -10.35
C PRO A 91 5.56 -53.94 -10.81
N PRO A 92 4.25 -54.34 -10.86
CA PRO A 92 3.29 -53.96 -11.94
C PRO A 92 1.79 -53.84 -11.50
N GLY A 93 0.93 -53.06 -12.19
CA GLY A 93 -0.08 -53.50 -13.22
C GLY A 93 -1.46 -53.73 -12.58
N ASP A 94 -2.66 -53.39 -13.07
CA ASP A 94 -3.27 -52.91 -14.32
C ASP A 94 -4.62 -52.23 -13.87
N ASP A 95 -5.31 -51.33 -14.58
CA ASP A 95 -6.17 -51.65 -15.72
C ASP A 95 -6.74 -50.39 -16.42
N ALA A 96 -6.98 -50.56 -17.72
CA ALA A 96 -7.66 -49.77 -18.76
C ALA A 96 -8.83 -48.86 -18.31
N SER A 97 -8.92 -47.60 -18.77
CA SER A 97 -9.37 -47.15 -20.11
C SER A 97 -10.85 -47.41 -20.38
N ASP A 98 -11.69 -46.37 -20.33
CA ASP A 98 -12.92 -46.31 -21.11
C ASP A 98 -13.26 -44.87 -21.57
N SER A 99 -13.44 -44.77 -22.87
CA SER A 99 -13.94 -43.71 -23.74
C SER A 99 -14.20 -44.43 -25.08
N PRO A 100 -15.05 -43.96 -26.03
CA PRO A 100 -15.83 -42.72 -26.11
C PRO A 100 -17.23 -42.91 -26.77
N ASP A 101 -17.81 -41.78 -27.24
CA ASP A 101 -18.70 -41.56 -28.41
C ASP A 101 -20.24 -41.37 -28.24
N GLU A 102 -20.66 -40.08 -28.30
CA GLU A 102 -21.50 -39.42 -29.35
C GLU A 102 -22.93 -39.96 -29.69
N PRO A 103 -23.78 -39.29 -30.52
CA PRO A 103 -24.30 -37.89 -30.51
C PRO A 103 -25.84 -37.79 -30.76
N ASP A 104 -26.34 -36.54 -30.93
CA ASP A 104 -27.36 -36.07 -31.91
C ASP A 104 -28.78 -35.58 -31.47
N SER A 105 -28.99 -34.27 -31.76
CA SER A 105 -30.16 -33.53 -32.31
C SER A 105 -31.47 -33.20 -31.56
N SER A 106 -31.71 -31.87 -31.54
CA SER A 106 -32.92 -31.12 -32.02
C SER A 106 -34.24 -31.28 -31.26
N ASP A 107 -35.14 -30.32 -31.11
CA ASP A 107 -35.34 -28.88 -31.41
C ASP A 107 -36.72 -28.57 -30.76
N GLU A 108 -36.96 -27.38 -30.21
CA GLU A 108 -38.22 -26.60 -30.37
C GLU A 108 -38.23 -25.41 -29.38
N SER A 109 -38.46 -24.21 -29.92
CA SER A 109 -38.55 -22.92 -29.22
C SER A 109 -39.86 -22.75 -28.43
N PRO A 110 -39.93 -21.74 -27.56
CA PRO A 110 -40.93 -20.70 -27.86
C PRO A 110 -40.36 -19.27 -27.78
N ASP A 111 -40.77 -18.47 -28.76
CA ASP A 111 -40.72 -17.02 -28.79
C ASP A 111 -41.38 -16.41 -27.54
N THR A 112 -40.59 -15.68 -26.76
CA THR A 112 -41.09 -14.54 -25.99
C THR A 112 -40.16 -13.36 -26.20
N SER A 113 -40.65 -12.43 -27.01
CA SER A 113 -40.20 -11.05 -27.11
C SER A 113 -40.03 -10.44 -25.71
N THR A 114 -38.78 -10.32 -25.25
CA THR A 114 -38.41 -9.46 -24.13
C THR A 114 -37.54 -8.35 -24.66
N SER A 115 -37.91 -7.12 -24.32
CA SER A 115 -37.22 -5.91 -24.71
C SER A 115 -35.76 -5.97 -24.25
N GLU A 116 -34.85 -5.75 -25.19
CA GLU A 116 -33.41 -5.65 -24.96
C GLU A 116 -33.14 -4.61 -23.85
N PRO A 117 -32.58 -5.00 -22.69
CA PRO A 117 -31.98 -4.03 -21.78
C PRO A 117 -30.75 -3.44 -22.47
N PRO A 118 -30.41 -2.17 -22.24
CA PRO A 118 -29.21 -1.59 -22.83
C PRO A 118 -27.99 -2.42 -22.42
N ASP A 119 -27.18 -2.74 -23.42
CA ASP A 119 -25.83 -3.26 -23.29
C ASP A 119 -25.05 -2.33 -22.34
N VAL A 120 -24.84 -2.78 -21.10
CA VAL A 120 -23.96 -2.10 -20.15
C VAL A 120 -22.62 -2.81 -20.29
N GLU A 121 -21.75 -2.21 -21.10
CA GLU A 121 -20.32 -2.51 -21.08
C GLU A 121 -19.84 -2.45 -19.61
N PRO A 122 -18.93 -3.34 -19.16
CA PRO A 122 -18.46 -3.28 -17.78
C PRO A 122 -17.67 -1.99 -17.61
N ASP A 123 -18.29 -0.99 -17.00
CA ASP A 123 -17.62 0.21 -16.52
C ASP A 123 -16.44 -0.26 -15.66
N GLY A 124 -15.22 0.05 -16.09
CA GLY A 124 -14.05 -0.03 -15.20
C GLY A 124 -14.32 0.78 -13.92
N PRO A 125 -13.48 0.66 -12.89
CA PRO A 125 -13.66 1.47 -11.69
C PRO A 125 -13.86 2.93 -12.08
N SER A 126 -14.97 3.51 -11.62
CA SER A 126 -15.23 4.91 -11.84
C SER A 126 -14.02 5.68 -11.29
N SER A 127 -13.43 6.57 -12.08
CA SER A 127 -12.27 7.37 -11.67
C SER A 127 -12.46 7.99 -10.29
N ASP A 128 -13.69 8.41 -9.98
CA ASP A 128 -14.10 8.97 -8.70
C ASP A 128 -13.83 8.03 -7.51
N HIS A 129 -13.97 6.71 -7.70
CA HIS A 129 -13.69 5.72 -6.66
C HIS A 129 -12.19 5.62 -6.38
N ILE A 130 -11.37 5.56 -7.43
CA ILE A 130 -9.91 5.50 -7.33
C ILE A 130 -9.36 6.75 -6.66
N ASP A 131 -9.82 7.93 -7.09
CA ASP A 131 -9.44 9.21 -6.49
C ASP A 131 -9.82 9.28 -5.00
N THR A 132 -10.95 8.69 -4.62
CA THR A 132 -11.36 8.57 -3.21
C THR A 132 -10.40 7.68 -2.42
N LEU A 133 -10.05 6.50 -2.95
CA LEU A 133 -9.10 5.59 -2.30
C LEU A 133 -7.71 6.22 -2.11
N GLU A 134 -7.22 6.95 -3.12
CA GLU A 134 -5.94 7.67 -3.04
C GLU A 134 -5.99 8.76 -1.95
N ALA A 135 -7.07 9.54 -1.90
CA ALA A 135 -7.28 10.56 -0.87
C ALA A 135 -7.36 9.97 0.55
N ASP A 136 -8.10 8.87 0.73
CA ASP A 136 -8.25 8.20 2.02
C ASP A 136 -6.90 7.68 2.54
N VAL A 137 -6.06 7.12 1.66
CA VAL A 137 -4.69 6.69 2.04
C VAL A 137 -3.85 7.87 2.52
N VAL A 138 -3.93 9.04 1.87
CA VAL A 138 -3.22 10.25 2.30
C VAL A 138 -3.71 10.69 3.69
N GLU A 139 -5.03 10.77 3.90
CA GLU A 139 -5.62 11.16 5.19
C GLU A 139 -5.17 10.23 6.32
N LEU A 140 -5.31 8.92 6.11
CA LEU A 140 -4.94 7.90 7.10
C LEU A 140 -3.44 7.90 7.37
N THR A 141 -2.60 8.13 6.36
CA THR A 141 -1.15 8.27 6.54
C THR A 141 -0.80 9.45 7.44
N ASN A 142 -1.42 10.61 7.19
CA ASN A 142 -1.21 11.79 8.04
C ASN A 142 -1.75 11.57 9.46
N ALA A 143 -2.85 10.83 9.63
CA ALA A 143 -3.34 10.45 10.95
C ALA A 143 -2.33 9.57 11.73
N GLN A 144 -1.66 8.61 11.06
CA GLN A 144 -0.60 7.82 11.70
C GLN A 144 0.61 8.70 12.10
N ARG A 145 0.95 9.68 11.26
CA ARG A 145 2.07 10.61 11.52
C ARG A 145 1.78 11.57 12.66
N ASP A 146 0.57 12.12 12.75
CA ASP A 146 0.11 12.93 13.88
C ASP A 146 0.15 12.12 15.18
N ALA A 147 -0.38 10.89 15.16
CA ALA A 147 -0.35 9.99 16.31
C ALA A 147 1.08 9.61 16.75
N HIS A 148 2.03 9.59 15.82
CA HIS A 148 3.45 9.37 16.11
C HIS A 148 4.18 10.63 16.63
N GLY A 149 3.60 11.81 16.43
CA GLY A 149 4.18 13.09 16.85
C GLY A 149 5.05 13.77 15.79
N CYS A 150 4.81 13.51 14.50
CA CYS A 150 5.41 14.35 13.45
C CYS A 150 4.75 15.74 13.46
N ASP A 151 5.57 16.80 13.46
CA ASP A 151 5.09 18.19 13.50
C ASP A 151 4.54 18.68 12.14
N ASN A 152 4.59 17.84 11.10
CA ASN A 152 4.19 18.17 9.74
C ASN A 152 3.37 17.07 9.07
N ASP A 153 2.30 17.52 8.41
CA ASP A 153 1.56 16.72 7.46
C ASP A 153 2.33 16.60 6.14
N LEU A 154 2.14 15.46 5.48
CA LEU A 154 2.54 15.26 4.09
C LEU A 154 1.56 16.02 3.19
N ARG A 155 2.10 16.80 2.26
CA ARG A 155 1.33 17.44 1.19
C ARG A 155 1.25 16.52 -0.01
N VAL A 156 0.08 16.44 -0.64
CA VAL A 156 -0.04 15.74 -1.92
C VAL A 156 0.80 16.47 -2.96
N ASP A 157 1.66 15.73 -3.65
CA ASP A 157 2.45 16.20 -4.78
C ASP A 157 2.01 15.47 -6.06
N ASP A 158 1.70 16.25 -7.10
CA ASP A 158 1.16 15.73 -8.36
C ASP A 158 2.16 14.84 -9.10
N GLN A 159 3.47 15.13 -8.98
CA GLN A 159 4.52 14.39 -9.67
C GLN A 159 4.75 13.03 -9.00
N LEU A 160 4.78 13.00 -7.66
CA LEU A 160 4.80 11.74 -6.91
C LEU A 160 3.53 10.92 -7.15
N SER A 161 2.36 11.56 -7.22
CA SER A 161 1.08 10.88 -7.45
C SER A 161 1.05 10.25 -8.85
N GLN A 162 1.51 10.98 -9.87
CA GLN A 162 1.70 10.42 -11.21
C GLN A 162 2.63 9.21 -11.19
N ALA A 163 3.81 9.33 -10.59
CA ALA A 163 4.78 8.23 -10.52
C ALA A 163 4.27 7.00 -9.74
N ALA A 164 3.41 7.22 -8.74
CA ALA A 164 2.78 6.15 -7.98
C ALA A 164 1.67 5.47 -8.79
N ARG A 165 0.82 6.25 -9.48
CA ARG A 165 -0.29 5.71 -10.27
C ARG A 165 0.20 4.90 -11.46
N ASP A 166 1.18 5.44 -12.20
CA ASP A 166 1.80 4.74 -13.33
C ASP A 166 2.40 3.39 -12.88
N HIS A 167 2.98 3.33 -11.68
CA HIS A 167 3.55 2.08 -11.15
C HIS A 167 2.48 1.07 -10.72
N SER A 168 1.41 1.53 -10.05
CA SER A 168 0.27 0.67 -9.71
C SER A 168 -0.40 0.11 -10.97
N GLU A 169 -0.59 0.94 -11.99
CA GLU A 169 -1.13 0.55 -13.29
C GLU A 169 -0.22 -0.48 -14.00
N ASP A 170 1.10 -0.29 -13.98
CA ASP A 170 2.06 -1.23 -14.57
C ASP A 170 2.04 -2.60 -13.85
N MET A 171 2.08 -2.57 -12.51
CA MET A 171 1.97 -3.77 -11.67
C MET A 171 0.67 -4.54 -11.92
N ALA A 172 -0.46 -3.82 -12.02
CA ALA A 172 -1.76 -4.39 -12.31
C ALA A 172 -1.84 -4.99 -13.72
N ALA A 173 -1.38 -4.26 -14.73
CA ALA A 173 -1.43 -4.68 -16.13
C ALA A 173 -0.55 -5.90 -16.42
N ARG A 174 0.61 -5.99 -15.75
CA ARG A 174 1.61 -7.04 -15.98
C ARG A 174 1.67 -8.10 -14.89
N ASN A 175 0.78 -8.04 -13.91
CA ASN A 175 0.61 -9.05 -12.85
C ASN A 175 1.89 -9.29 -12.02
N TYR A 176 2.59 -8.24 -11.62
CA TYR A 176 3.77 -8.33 -10.74
C TYR A 176 3.62 -7.40 -9.53
N LEU A 177 4.33 -7.69 -8.45
CA LEU A 177 4.45 -6.81 -7.29
C LEU A 177 5.93 -6.67 -6.94
N SER A 178 6.51 -5.52 -7.29
CA SER A 178 7.94 -5.25 -7.13
C SER A 178 8.19 -3.74 -7.13
N HIS A 179 9.17 -3.29 -6.35
CA HIS A 179 9.64 -1.90 -6.39
C HIS A 179 10.34 -1.54 -7.70
N VAL A 180 10.93 -2.53 -8.37
CA VAL A 180 11.63 -2.38 -9.65
C VAL A 180 10.75 -2.97 -10.75
N ASN A 181 10.46 -2.18 -11.78
CA ASN A 181 9.71 -2.67 -12.93
C ASN A 181 10.58 -3.64 -13.77
N PRO A 182 9.98 -4.44 -14.66
CA PRO A 182 10.74 -5.35 -15.52
C PRO A 182 11.75 -4.69 -16.47
N GLU A 183 11.66 -3.39 -16.70
CA GLU A 183 12.65 -2.60 -17.46
C GLU A 183 13.88 -2.22 -16.60
N GLY A 184 13.79 -2.39 -15.28
CA GLY A 184 14.86 -2.13 -14.33
C GLY A 184 14.76 -0.77 -13.62
N ASP A 185 13.71 0.01 -13.88
CA ASP A 185 13.48 1.29 -13.23
C ASP A 185 12.96 1.07 -11.80
N GLY A 186 13.67 1.62 -10.83
CA GLY A 186 13.28 1.64 -9.44
C GLY A 186 12.41 2.84 -9.07
N PRO A 187 12.08 3.00 -7.78
CA PRO A 187 11.23 4.08 -7.30
C PRO A 187 11.82 5.47 -7.58
N ALA A 188 13.14 5.60 -7.50
CA ALA A 188 13.89 6.83 -7.78
C ALA A 188 13.72 7.24 -9.24
N GLU A 189 14.03 6.33 -10.17
CA GLU A 189 14.00 6.57 -11.60
C GLU A 189 12.60 6.97 -12.06
N ARG A 190 11.56 6.31 -11.52
CA ARG A 190 10.17 6.67 -11.81
C ARG A 190 9.77 8.04 -11.24
N ALA A 191 10.21 8.40 -10.03
CA ALA A 191 9.95 9.72 -9.46
C ALA A 191 10.65 10.83 -10.27
N GLU A 192 11.91 10.62 -10.64
CA GLU A 192 12.68 11.53 -11.48
C GLU A 192 12.08 11.68 -12.88
N ALA A 193 11.57 10.60 -13.47
CA ALA A 193 10.88 10.63 -14.76
C ALA A 193 9.58 11.45 -14.72
N ALA A 194 8.87 11.46 -13.59
CA ALA A 194 7.74 12.36 -13.34
C ALA A 194 8.16 13.80 -12.95
N GLY A 195 9.47 14.05 -12.87
CA GLY A 195 10.07 15.35 -12.58
C GLY A 195 10.25 15.66 -11.10
N TYR A 196 10.15 14.67 -10.21
CA TYR A 196 10.32 14.84 -8.77
C TYR A 196 11.70 14.30 -8.32
N SER A 197 12.64 15.19 -8.04
CA SER A 197 14.04 14.82 -7.79
C SER A 197 14.40 14.52 -6.32
N HIS A 198 13.48 14.77 -5.38
CA HIS A 198 13.76 14.68 -3.94
C HIS A 198 12.88 13.64 -3.24
N TRP A 199 12.78 12.45 -3.84
CA TRP A 199 12.07 11.31 -3.28
C TRP A 199 12.78 10.78 -2.01
N SER A 200 12.02 10.11 -1.14
CA SER A 200 12.55 9.54 0.11
C SER A 200 12.28 8.04 0.25
N ALA A 201 11.08 7.57 -0.11
CA ALA A 201 10.69 6.17 0.05
C ALA A 201 9.51 5.76 -0.84
N GLU A 202 9.27 4.44 -0.94
CA GLU A 202 8.09 3.85 -1.57
C GLU A 202 7.56 2.68 -0.71
N ASN A 203 6.24 2.61 -0.56
CA ASN A 203 5.52 1.45 -0.07
C ASN A 203 4.64 0.90 -1.21
N ILE A 204 4.58 -0.42 -1.37
CA ILE A 204 3.66 -1.07 -2.32
C ILE A 204 2.87 -2.19 -1.63
N ALA A 205 1.67 -2.45 -2.11
CA ALA A 205 0.84 -3.57 -1.64
C ALA A 205 -0.13 -4.04 -2.72
N MET A 206 -0.68 -5.24 -2.56
CA MET A 206 -1.73 -5.79 -3.41
C MET A 206 -2.74 -6.56 -2.55
N GLY A 207 -4.02 -6.53 -2.96
CA GLY A 207 -5.06 -7.41 -2.42
C GLY A 207 -5.77 -6.87 -1.18
N TYR A 208 -5.34 -5.72 -0.65
CA TYR A 208 -6.09 -4.99 0.37
C TYR A 208 -7.30 -4.31 -0.28
N PRO A 209 -8.52 -4.52 0.24
CA PRO A 209 -9.73 -4.02 -0.40
C PRO A 209 -10.09 -2.57 -0.02
N THR A 210 -9.44 -1.99 0.99
CA THR A 210 -9.72 -0.62 1.46
C THR A 210 -8.44 0.11 1.86
N ALA A 211 -8.53 1.45 1.92
CA ALA A 211 -7.45 2.32 2.38
C ALA A 211 -7.02 2.01 3.83
N GLU A 212 -7.97 1.73 4.72
CA GLU A 212 -7.67 1.36 6.11
C GLU A 212 -6.89 0.04 6.16
N ALA A 213 -7.33 -0.96 5.38
CA ALA A 213 -6.71 -2.26 5.38
C ALA A 213 -5.25 -2.20 4.90
N VAL A 214 -4.96 -1.40 3.85
CA VAL A 214 -3.59 -1.25 3.35
C VAL A 214 -2.71 -0.44 4.31
N ILE A 215 -3.25 0.61 4.95
CA ILE A 215 -2.52 1.38 5.96
C ILE A 215 -2.19 0.51 7.16
N ASP A 216 -3.14 -0.27 7.67
CA ASP A 216 -2.89 -1.22 8.76
C ASP A 216 -1.81 -2.23 8.36
N GLY A 217 -1.87 -2.78 7.14
CA GLY A 217 -0.86 -3.70 6.61
C GLY A 217 0.53 -3.09 6.50
N TRP A 218 0.65 -1.84 6.04
CA TRP A 218 1.93 -1.13 6.02
C TRP A 218 2.42 -0.79 7.43
N MET A 219 1.52 -0.40 8.33
CA MET A 219 1.90 -0.14 9.72
C MET A 219 2.37 -1.42 10.41
N ASP A 220 1.81 -2.59 10.15
CA ASP A 220 2.28 -3.84 10.76
C ASP A 220 3.64 -4.34 10.22
N SER A 221 4.19 -3.71 9.18
CA SER A 221 5.50 -4.00 8.63
C SER A 221 6.54 -2.96 9.07
N ASP A 222 7.62 -3.38 9.73
CA ASP A 222 8.66 -2.46 10.22
C ASP A 222 9.24 -1.56 9.11
N GLY A 223 9.46 -2.09 7.90
CA GLY A 223 10.01 -1.34 6.77
C GLY A 223 9.04 -0.29 6.24
N HIS A 224 7.78 -0.67 5.98
CA HIS A 224 6.77 0.26 5.47
C HIS A 224 6.37 1.31 6.53
N ARG A 225 6.29 0.90 7.80
CA ARG A 225 6.06 1.79 8.94
C ARG A 225 7.15 2.86 9.05
N GLN A 226 8.43 2.49 8.87
CA GLN A 226 9.54 3.45 8.90
C GLN A 226 9.39 4.53 7.82
N ASN A 227 8.90 4.16 6.63
CA ASN A 227 8.66 5.12 5.56
C ASN A 227 7.52 6.11 5.92
N ILE A 228 6.39 5.60 6.42
CA ILE A 228 5.23 6.40 6.83
C ILE A 228 5.60 7.39 7.95
N LEU A 229 6.32 6.89 8.97
CA LEU A 229 6.65 7.64 10.18
C LEU A 229 7.93 8.48 10.07
N ASN A 230 8.55 8.55 8.90
CA ASN A 230 9.69 9.43 8.68
C ASN A 230 9.25 10.90 8.68
N CYS A 231 9.37 11.59 9.81
CA CYS A 231 8.93 12.98 9.96
C CYS A 231 9.73 13.96 9.06
N ASP A 232 10.88 13.59 8.51
CA ASP A 232 11.60 14.46 7.58
C ASP A 232 10.91 14.57 6.21
N SER A 233 10.08 13.57 5.83
CA SER A 233 9.28 13.65 4.61
C SER A 233 8.14 14.65 4.79
N ASN A 234 7.83 15.40 3.74
CA ASN A 234 6.82 16.46 3.73
C ASN A 234 5.89 16.41 2.49
N ALA A 235 6.14 15.47 1.57
CA ALA A 235 5.34 15.23 0.38
C ALA A 235 4.96 13.77 0.25
N ILE A 236 3.80 13.52 -0.36
CA ILE A 236 3.25 12.20 -0.65
C ILE A 236 2.60 12.18 -2.03
N GLY A 237 2.75 11.06 -2.72
CA GLY A 237 1.89 10.69 -3.85
C GLY A 237 1.36 9.29 -3.64
N VAL A 238 0.08 9.09 -3.95
CA VAL A 238 -0.58 7.77 -3.87
C VAL A 238 -1.10 7.42 -5.24
N GLY A 239 -0.97 6.15 -5.60
CA GLY A 239 -1.47 5.61 -6.86
C GLY A 239 -2.18 4.30 -6.64
N VAL A 240 -3.38 4.17 -7.20
CA VAL A 240 -4.21 2.97 -7.07
C VAL A 240 -4.61 2.43 -8.44
N ALA A 241 -4.52 1.11 -8.61
CA ALA A 241 -4.99 0.44 -9.82
C ALA A 241 -5.68 -0.88 -9.49
N GLU A 242 -6.84 -1.12 -10.10
CA GLU A 242 -7.57 -2.38 -9.93
C GLU A 242 -7.19 -3.40 -11.01
N SER A 243 -7.17 -4.67 -10.63
CA SER A 243 -7.08 -5.79 -11.56
C SER A 243 -7.96 -6.95 -11.10
N SER A 244 -8.11 -7.97 -11.96
CA SER A 244 -8.77 -9.23 -11.58
C SER A 244 -8.16 -9.94 -10.36
N ARG A 245 -6.95 -9.53 -9.93
CA ARG A 245 -6.24 -10.07 -8.77
C ARG A 245 -6.40 -9.23 -7.50
N GLY A 246 -7.14 -8.12 -7.58
CA GLY A 246 -7.33 -7.17 -6.50
C GLY A 246 -6.71 -5.81 -6.80
N ILE A 247 -6.73 -4.95 -5.78
CA ILE A 247 -6.24 -3.58 -5.85
C ILE A 247 -4.72 -3.55 -5.62
N TYR A 248 -4.01 -2.80 -6.46
CA TYR A 248 -2.60 -2.47 -6.35
C TYR A 248 -2.46 -1.06 -5.78
N TRP A 249 -1.57 -0.92 -4.80
CA TRP A 249 -1.36 0.30 -4.04
C TRP A 249 0.10 0.68 -4.13
N THR A 250 0.37 1.95 -4.43
CA THR A 250 1.70 2.55 -4.34
C THR A 250 1.60 3.85 -3.55
N GLN A 251 2.47 4.00 -2.56
CA GLN A 251 2.65 5.24 -1.80
C GLN A 251 4.10 5.68 -1.93
N LYS A 252 4.33 6.88 -2.43
CA LYS A 252 5.65 7.50 -2.56
C LYS A 252 5.77 8.70 -1.64
N PHE A 253 6.95 8.90 -1.09
CA PHE A 253 7.27 10.01 -0.19
C PHE A 253 8.40 10.87 -0.75
N GLY A 254 8.46 12.12 -0.31
CA GLY A 254 9.55 13.02 -0.64
C GLY A 254 9.74 14.19 0.33
N TYR A 255 10.78 14.98 0.05
CA TYR A 255 11.26 16.08 0.90
C TYR A 255 10.90 17.50 0.41
N GLN A 256 10.09 17.69 -0.64
CA GLN A 256 9.76 19.01 -1.20
C GLN A 256 8.28 19.23 -1.44
#